data_AF-A0A1G4B8E2-F1
#
_entry.id   AF-A0A1G4B8E2-F1
#
_cell.length_a   1.000
_cell.length_b   1.000
_cell.length_c   1.000
_cell.angle_alpha   90.00
_cell.angle_beta   90.00
_cell.angle_gamma   90.00
#
_symmetry.space_group_name_H-M   'P 1'
#
loop_
_entity.id
_entity.type
_entity.pdbx_description
1 polymer ?
#
loop_
_entity_poly.entity_id
_entity_poly.type
_entity_poly.pdbx_seq_one_letter_code
_entity_poly.pdbx_strand_id
1 'polypeptide(L)'
;MSHQRYPSHDPLKEPHSVSLKVLRLSRPSLVIQHPIRPPLTPSNLPADPTPASLAYDTTASTNPSPFLLSPILNLPLSFGSAYVGEVFSCTLCANHDVPESAAVPGGGGGPLGASAGAAAAAAPTKRKSIRDVRIEAEMKTPGANSIQKLDLSPPDSAGNGNDEDDGKGTDLEAGETLQRIVHFDLKEEGNHVLAVTVSYYEATETSGKTRTFRKLYQFICKSSLIVRTKIGPLGRAKHGGGRRWVMEAQLENCSEDVIQLEKVVLDLADGLGYTDCNWETGGGGARPVLHPGEVEQVCFVVEEAEGNRAQPGEDGRIMFGVLGIGWRGEMGNRGFLSTGKLGTRHVA
;
A
#
# COMPACT_ATOMS: atom_id res chain seq x y z
N MET A 1 -18.80 -31.48 -52.73
CA MET A 1 -19.24 -30.15 -52.24
C MET A 1 -18.22 -29.67 -51.21
N SER A 2 -17.30 -28.82 -51.64
CA SER A 2 -16.21 -28.29 -50.85
C SER A 2 -16.71 -27.13 -49.99
N HIS A 3 -16.83 -27.35 -48.67
CA HIS A 3 -17.08 -26.26 -47.72
C HIS A 3 -15.78 -25.50 -47.48
N GLN A 4 -15.73 -24.32 -48.07
CA GLN A 4 -14.65 -23.34 -47.93
C GLN A 4 -14.67 -22.80 -46.48
N ARG A 5 -13.68 -23.18 -45.66
CA ARG A 5 -13.43 -22.52 -44.38
C ARG A 5 -12.88 -21.13 -44.67
N TYR A 6 -13.65 -20.09 -44.38
CA TYR A 6 -13.11 -18.76 -44.21
C TYR A 6 -12.24 -18.74 -42.94
N PRO A 7 -10.95 -18.38 -43.01
CA PRO A 7 -10.19 -18.05 -41.82
C PRO A 7 -10.78 -16.75 -41.25
N SER A 8 -11.25 -16.79 -40.00
CA SER A 8 -11.57 -15.59 -39.24
C SER A 8 -10.29 -14.79 -39.09
N HIS A 9 -10.15 -13.72 -39.88
CA HIS A 9 -9.18 -12.68 -39.62
C HIS A 9 -9.52 -12.10 -38.25
N ASP A 10 -8.78 -12.49 -37.22
CA ASP A 10 -8.74 -11.74 -35.97
C ASP A 10 -8.08 -10.40 -36.33
N PRO A 11 -8.82 -9.28 -36.38
CA PRO A 11 -8.24 -8.02 -36.76
C PRO A 11 -7.19 -7.67 -35.71
N LEU A 12 -5.93 -7.58 -36.12
CA LEU A 12 -4.80 -7.11 -35.31
C LEU A 12 -5.30 -5.95 -34.44
N LYS A 13 -5.43 -6.17 -33.13
CA LYS A 13 -5.95 -5.15 -32.19
C LYS A 13 -5.08 -3.91 -32.35
N GLU A 14 -5.67 -2.87 -32.93
CA GLU A 14 -5.01 -1.58 -33.08
C GLU A 14 -4.44 -1.14 -31.72
N PRO A 15 -3.25 -0.56 -31.64
CA PRO A 15 -2.71 -0.08 -30.37
C PRO A 15 -3.66 0.95 -29.72
N HIS A 16 -3.66 1.00 -28.40
CA HIS A 16 -4.44 1.98 -27.64
C HIS A 16 -3.75 3.35 -27.71
N SER A 17 -4.51 4.42 -27.92
CA SER A 17 -4.02 5.80 -27.85
C SER A 17 -3.79 6.29 -26.42
N VAL A 18 -4.36 5.59 -25.44
CA VAL A 18 -4.15 5.84 -24.01
C VAL A 18 -3.26 4.75 -23.43
N SER A 19 -2.21 5.15 -22.71
CA SER A 19 -1.37 4.23 -21.93
C SER A 19 -1.69 4.32 -20.44
N LEU A 20 -1.54 3.20 -19.74
CA LEU A 20 -1.64 3.15 -18.28
C LEU A 20 -0.25 2.96 -17.67
N LYS A 21 0.14 3.88 -16.80
CA LYS A 21 1.29 3.78 -15.89
C LYS A 21 0.78 3.65 -14.46
N VAL A 22 1.37 2.73 -13.70
CA VAL A 22 1.02 2.48 -12.30
C VAL A 22 2.30 2.56 -11.49
N LEU A 23 2.29 3.38 -10.45
CA LEU A 23 3.43 3.59 -9.56
C LEU A 23 2.98 3.45 -8.11
N ARG A 24 3.58 2.52 -7.37
CA ARG A 24 3.42 2.50 -5.90
C ARG A 24 4.02 3.79 -5.34
N LEU A 25 3.29 4.46 -4.46
CA LEU A 25 3.79 5.65 -3.79
C LEU A 25 4.89 5.24 -2.82
N SER A 26 6.12 5.68 -3.09
CA SER A 26 7.25 5.43 -2.20
C SER A 26 7.10 6.24 -0.93
N ARG A 27 7.56 5.67 0.18
CA ARG A 27 7.61 6.35 1.47
C ARG A 27 9.05 6.83 1.66
N PRO A 28 9.30 8.15 1.74
CA PRO A 28 10.63 8.63 1.99
C PRO A 28 11.10 8.20 3.39
N SER A 29 12.40 8.06 3.60
CA SER A 29 13.00 7.83 4.91
C SER A 29 14.11 8.84 5.18
N LEU A 30 14.42 9.06 6.45
CA LEU A 30 15.53 9.93 6.84
C LEU A 30 16.79 9.10 7.02
N VAL A 31 17.80 9.40 6.20
CA VAL A 31 19.10 8.74 6.31
C VAL A 31 20.10 9.74 6.88
N ILE A 32 20.77 9.35 7.96
CA ILE A 32 21.93 10.06 8.49
C ILE A 32 23.12 9.69 7.60
N GLN A 33 23.72 10.68 6.95
CA GLN A 33 25.01 10.50 6.28
C GLN A 33 26.12 11.04 7.17
N HIS A 34 27.14 10.22 7.42
CA HIS A 34 28.37 10.68 8.05
C HIS A 34 29.34 11.18 6.97
N PRO A 35 29.99 12.34 7.17
CA PRO A 35 31.08 12.73 6.31
C PRO A 35 32.21 11.71 6.41
N ILE A 36 32.65 11.17 5.27
CA ILE A 36 33.71 10.14 5.20
C ILE A 36 35.06 10.69 5.68
N ARG A 37 35.25 12.01 5.60
CA ARG A 37 36.48 12.67 6.04
C ARG A 37 36.15 14.02 6.70
N PRO A 38 36.72 14.35 7.87
CA PRO A 38 36.62 15.69 8.41
C PRO A 38 37.20 16.73 7.43
N PRO A 39 36.62 17.93 7.33
CA PRO A 39 37.19 19.00 6.53
C PRO A 39 38.63 19.29 6.99
N LEU A 40 39.51 19.60 6.04
CA LEU A 40 40.94 19.89 6.26
C LEU A 40 41.83 18.71 6.66
N THR A 41 41.35 17.46 6.55
CA THR A 41 42.20 16.29 6.79
C THR A 41 43.20 16.10 5.63
N PRO A 42 44.53 16.11 5.89
CA PRO A 42 45.55 15.81 4.89
C PRO A 42 45.27 14.50 4.14
N SER A 43 45.46 14.49 2.82
CA SER A 43 45.31 13.29 1.98
C SER A 43 46.20 12.12 2.42
N ASN A 44 47.30 12.44 3.10
CA ASN A 44 48.36 11.51 3.46
C ASN A 44 48.17 10.85 4.84
N LEU A 45 47.14 11.23 5.60
CA LEU A 45 46.79 10.56 6.85
C LEU A 45 45.88 9.35 6.56
N PRO A 46 46.12 8.20 7.21
CA PRO A 46 45.19 7.08 7.19
C PRO A 46 43.80 7.57 7.60
N ALA A 47 42.76 7.16 6.87
CA ALA A 47 41.40 7.42 7.31
C ALA A 47 41.16 6.61 8.59
N ASP A 48 40.86 7.27 9.71
CA ASP A 48 40.33 6.59 10.87
C ASP A 48 39.06 5.82 10.46
N PRO A 49 38.85 4.58 10.94
CA PRO A 49 37.68 3.80 10.58
C PRO A 49 36.41 4.56 10.97
N THR A 50 35.58 4.86 9.98
CA THR A 50 34.37 5.68 10.17
C THR A 50 33.24 4.85 10.81
N PRO A 51 32.48 5.44 11.74
CA PRO A 51 31.28 4.81 12.32
C PRO A 51 30.17 4.46 11.32
N ALA A 52 30.31 4.87 10.05
CA ALA A 52 29.36 4.64 8.97
C ALA A 52 29.56 3.29 8.24
N SER A 53 30.57 2.50 8.62
CA SER A 53 30.73 1.14 8.07
C SER A 53 29.88 0.15 8.86
N LEU A 54 29.27 -0.83 8.17
CA LEU A 54 28.57 -1.99 8.75
C LEU A 54 29.43 -2.78 9.77
N ALA A 55 30.73 -2.52 9.85
CA ALA A 55 31.66 -3.16 10.77
C ALA A 55 31.84 -2.40 12.11
N TYR A 56 31.10 -1.32 12.35
CA TYR A 56 31.21 -0.50 13.56
C TYR A 56 29.96 -0.65 14.44
N ASP A 57 30.01 -1.55 15.42
CA ASP A 57 28.97 -1.70 16.45
C ASP A 57 28.97 -0.46 17.38
N THR A 58 27.99 0.44 17.22
CA THR A 58 27.75 1.50 18.22
C THR A 58 26.57 1.12 19.09
N THR A 59 26.80 0.94 20.39
CA THR A 59 25.76 0.54 21.34
C THR A 59 24.78 1.66 21.73
N ALA A 60 25.03 2.95 21.41
CA ALA A 60 24.08 4.02 21.74
C ALA A 60 24.35 5.43 21.15
N SER A 61 25.34 5.66 20.27
CA SER A 61 25.67 7.02 19.83
C SER A 61 25.85 7.09 18.32
N THR A 62 24.79 7.51 17.63
CA THR A 62 24.81 7.81 16.19
C THR A 62 25.61 9.08 15.85
N ASN A 63 26.11 9.80 16.88
CA ASN A 63 26.83 11.07 16.72
C ASN A 63 27.96 11.27 17.76
N PRO A 64 29.13 10.62 17.59
CA PRO A 64 30.24 10.72 18.53
C PRO A 64 31.00 12.07 18.49
N SER A 65 30.71 12.97 17.54
CA SER A 65 31.30 14.32 17.49
C SER A 65 30.21 15.38 17.31
N PRO A 66 30.31 16.55 17.98
CA PRO A 66 29.23 17.53 18.01
C PRO A 66 29.23 18.39 16.73
N PHE A 67 28.87 17.80 15.60
CA PHE A 67 28.57 18.53 14.36
C PHE A 67 27.11 18.34 13.97
N LEU A 68 26.61 19.23 13.12
CA LEU A 68 25.23 19.20 12.64
C LEU A 68 25.06 18.03 11.67
N LEU A 69 24.41 16.96 12.13
CA LEU A 69 23.87 15.92 11.25
C LEU A 69 22.49 16.40 10.78
N SER A 70 22.38 16.87 9.54
CA SER A 70 21.07 17.06 8.91
C SER A 70 20.63 15.72 8.30
N PRO A 71 19.51 15.13 8.74
CA PRO A 71 18.97 13.97 8.07
C PRO A 71 18.58 14.34 6.63
N ILE A 72 18.95 13.51 5.65
CA ILE A 72 18.53 13.70 4.25
C ILE A 72 17.32 12.83 4.00
N LEU A 73 16.31 13.40 3.34
CA LEU A 73 15.16 12.65 2.88
C LEU A 73 15.55 11.80 1.66
N ASN A 74 15.66 10.49 1.83
CA ASN A 74 15.96 9.57 0.75
C ASN A 74 14.68 8.87 0.28
N LEU A 75 14.53 8.70 -1.03
CA LEU A 75 13.51 7.82 -1.58
C LEU A 75 14.12 6.41 -1.71
N PRO A 76 13.41 5.35 -1.31
CA PRO A 76 13.93 4.01 -1.41
C PRO A 76 14.27 3.67 -2.87
N LEU A 77 15.45 3.07 -3.06
CA LEU A 77 15.99 2.68 -4.38
C LEU A 77 15.14 1.64 -5.10
N SER A 78 14.22 0.98 -4.39
CA SER A 78 13.29 -0.01 -4.92
C SER A 78 11.95 0.05 -4.18
N PHE A 79 10.91 -0.55 -4.79
CA PHE A 79 9.53 -0.47 -4.32
C PHE A 79 9.22 -1.24 -3.02
N GLY A 80 10.24 -1.80 -2.36
CA GLY A 80 10.14 -2.49 -1.07
C GLY A 80 9.18 -3.68 -1.05
N SER A 81 9.15 -4.39 0.07
CA SER A 81 8.09 -5.37 0.32
C SER A 81 6.77 -4.64 0.66
N ALA A 82 5.63 -5.31 0.50
CA ALA A 82 4.37 -4.85 1.07
C ALA A 82 4.06 -5.70 2.30
N TYR A 83 3.63 -5.08 3.40
CA TYR A 83 3.37 -5.82 4.63
C TYR A 83 1.91 -5.76 5.05
N VAL A 84 1.45 -6.83 5.71
CA VAL A 84 0.11 -6.89 6.30
C VAL A 84 0.00 -5.86 7.41
N GLY A 85 -1.11 -5.15 7.39
CA GLY A 85 -1.44 -4.05 8.29
C GLY A 85 -1.02 -2.68 7.77
N GLU A 86 -0.34 -2.62 6.63
CA GLU A 86 -0.06 -1.36 5.95
C GLU A 86 -1.17 -0.97 4.96
N VAL A 87 -1.25 0.33 4.67
CA VAL A 87 -2.03 0.85 3.54
C VAL A 87 -1.18 0.79 2.27
N PHE A 88 -1.55 -0.08 1.35
CA PHE A 88 -1.05 -0.08 -0.02
C PHE A 88 -1.55 1.17 -0.74
N SER A 89 -0.63 1.97 -1.28
CA SER A 89 -0.99 3.20 -2.01
C SER A 89 -0.27 3.26 -3.34
N CYS A 90 -1.00 3.56 -4.42
CA CYS A 90 -0.42 3.71 -5.75
C CYS A 90 -1.14 4.78 -6.56
N THR A 91 -0.40 5.39 -7.47
CA THR A 91 -0.91 6.33 -8.48
C THR A 91 -1.13 5.59 -9.79
N LEU A 92 -2.31 5.78 -10.37
CA LEU A 92 -2.74 5.31 -11.68
C LEU A 92 -2.77 6.52 -12.62
N CYS A 93 -2.02 6.45 -13.72
CA CYS A 93 -1.95 7.51 -14.72
C CYS A 93 -2.38 6.96 -16.08
N ALA A 94 -3.52 7.43 -16.58
CA ALA A 94 -3.94 7.23 -17.96
C ALA A 94 -3.45 8.41 -18.81
N ASN A 95 -2.45 8.17 -19.68
CA ASN A 95 -1.81 9.21 -20.47
C ASN A 95 -2.28 9.13 -21.93
N HIS A 96 -2.62 10.26 -22.52
CA HIS A 96 -2.81 10.38 -23.96
C HIS A 96 -1.44 10.51 -24.63
N ASP A 97 -0.84 9.38 -25.03
CA ASP A 97 0.43 9.36 -25.74
C ASP A 97 0.18 9.64 -27.23
N VAL A 98 0.60 10.82 -27.71
CA VAL A 98 0.54 11.15 -29.14
C VAL A 98 1.82 10.65 -29.82
N PRO A 99 1.75 9.83 -30.87
CA PRO A 99 2.88 9.74 -31.80
C PRO A 99 2.94 11.09 -32.53
N GLU A 100 3.99 11.87 -32.25
CA GLU A 100 4.24 13.19 -32.84
C GLU A 100 3.95 13.17 -34.35
N SER A 101 2.78 13.65 -34.75
CA SER A 101 2.49 13.90 -36.15
C SER A 101 3.23 15.19 -36.45
N ALA A 102 4.42 15.04 -37.04
CA ALA A 102 5.30 16.11 -37.45
C ALA A 102 4.46 17.28 -37.98
N ALA A 103 4.36 18.33 -37.17
CA ALA A 103 3.77 19.58 -37.59
C ALA A 103 4.68 20.13 -38.68
N VAL A 104 4.35 19.86 -39.94
CA VAL A 104 4.97 20.55 -41.07
C VAL A 104 4.53 22.01 -40.92
N PRO A 105 5.43 22.96 -40.61
CA PRO A 105 5.07 24.37 -40.65
C PRO A 105 4.82 24.71 -42.12
N GLY A 106 3.58 25.08 -42.44
CA GLY A 106 3.22 25.50 -43.78
C GLY A 106 3.96 26.78 -44.19
N GLY A 107 4.54 26.75 -45.39
CA GLY A 107 4.54 27.90 -46.30
C GLY A 107 5.74 28.86 -46.24
N GLY A 108 6.74 28.58 -47.08
CA GLY A 108 7.71 29.59 -47.55
C GLY A 108 8.47 29.06 -48.76
N GLY A 109 8.11 29.51 -49.97
CA GLY A 109 8.64 29.00 -51.23
C GLY A 109 10.09 29.41 -51.53
N GLY A 110 10.85 28.50 -52.16
CA GLY A 110 12.15 28.74 -52.78
C GLY A 110 12.74 27.43 -53.37
N PRO A 111 13.40 27.44 -54.54
CA PRO A 111 13.46 26.24 -55.39
C PRO A 111 14.75 25.39 -55.28
N LEU A 112 14.55 24.10 -55.55
CA LEU A 112 15.45 23.09 -56.15
C LEU A 112 16.82 22.79 -55.49
N GLY A 113 16.95 21.56 -54.99
CA GLY A 113 18.26 20.92 -54.82
C GLY A 113 18.25 19.62 -54.01
N ALA A 114 18.69 18.53 -54.67
CA ALA A 114 19.24 17.29 -54.12
C ALA A 114 18.29 16.16 -53.63
N SER A 115 18.51 15.02 -54.27
CA SER A 115 18.04 13.67 -53.99
C SER A 115 18.61 13.07 -52.71
N ALA A 116 17.79 12.43 -51.88
CA ALA A 116 18.21 11.34 -50.99
C ALA A 116 17.01 10.57 -50.40
N GLY A 117 17.09 9.23 -50.46
CA GLY A 117 16.51 8.31 -49.46
C GLY A 117 14.99 8.09 -49.49
N ALA A 118 14.56 7.00 -50.12
CA ALA A 118 13.23 6.44 -49.92
C ALA A 118 13.08 5.87 -48.50
N ALA A 119 12.70 6.72 -47.54
CA ALA A 119 12.10 6.28 -46.29
C ALA A 119 10.62 6.00 -46.56
N ALA A 120 10.18 4.78 -46.25
CA ALA A 120 8.78 4.35 -46.38
C ALA A 120 7.86 5.35 -45.66
N ALA A 121 7.04 6.05 -46.44
CA ALA A 121 6.06 6.99 -45.94
C ALA A 121 5.04 6.24 -45.06
N ALA A 122 5.15 6.39 -43.74
CA ALA A 122 4.07 6.04 -42.83
C ALA A 122 2.86 6.92 -43.17
N ALA A 123 1.71 6.29 -43.38
CA ALA A 123 0.46 6.98 -43.70
C ALA A 123 0.15 8.08 -42.65
N PRO A 124 -0.46 9.20 -43.05
CA PRO A 124 -0.80 10.27 -42.12
C PRO A 124 -1.76 9.73 -41.06
N THR A 125 -1.32 9.73 -39.80
CA THR A 125 -2.18 9.38 -38.67
C THR A 125 -3.25 10.46 -38.55
N LYS A 126 -4.51 10.09 -38.82
CA LYS A 126 -5.66 10.98 -38.63
C LYS A 126 -5.65 11.51 -37.18
N ARG A 127 -5.95 12.79 -36.98
CA ARG A 127 -6.08 13.36 -35.62
C ARG A 127 -7.19 12.61 -34.89
N LYS A 128 -6.85 12.06 -33.73
CA LYS A 128 -7.74 11.32 -32.84
C LYS A 128 -8.01 12.18 -31.61
N SER A 129 -9.27 12.42 -31.28
CA SER A 129 -9.70 13.06 -30.04
C SER A 129 -10.04 11.97 -29.03
N ILE A 130 -9.51 12.09 -27.80
CA ILE A 130 -9.74 11.14 -26.71
C ILE A 130 -10.66 11.80 -25.69
N ARG A 131 -11.79 11.16 -25.44
CA ARG A 131 -12.85 11.68 -24.58
C ARG A 131 -13.29 10.64 -23.57
N ASP A 132 -13.99 11.07 -22.53
CA ASP A 132 -14.65 10.18 -21.57
C ASP A 132 -13.69 9.12 -20.98
N VAL A 133 -12.47 9.53 -20.64
CA VAL A 133 -11.46 8.64 -20.05
C VAL A 133 -11.84 8.35 -18.60
N ARG A 134 -11.93 7.07 -18.27
CA ARG A 134 -12.25 6.57 -16.93
C ARG A 134 -11.26 5.51 -16.50
N ILE A 135 -10.93 5.51 -15.22
CA ILE A 135 -10.08 4.52 -14.58
C ILE A 135 -10.95 3.80 -13.54
N GLU A 136 -10.98 2.48 -13.59
CA GLU A 136 -11.56 1.65 -12.54
C GLU A 136 -10.47 0.75 -11.98
N ALA A 137 -10.45 0.58 -10.66
CA ALA A 137 -9.52 -0.30 -9.99
C ALA A 137 -10.25 -1.32 -9.12
N GLU A 138 -9.71 -2.53 -9.11
CA GLU A 138 -10.22 -3.66 -8.38
C GLU A 138 -9.05 -4.38 -7.70
N MET A 139 -9.22 -4.77 -6.44
CA MET A 139 -8.26 -5.60 -5.71
C MET A 139 -8.78 -7.02 -5.59
N LYS A 140 -7.92 -7.98 -5.92
CA LYS A 140 -8.09 -9.37 -5.56
C LYS A 140 -7.10 -9.71 -4.45
N THR A 141 -7.62 -10.04 -3.27
CA THR A 141 -6.82 -10.52 -2.14
C THR A 141 -6.58 -12.03 -2.25
N PRO A 142 -5.51 -12.55 -1.60
CA PRO A 142 -5.36 -13.97 -1.31
C PRO A 142 -6.62 -14.49 -0.62
N GLY A 143 -7.00 -15.75 -0.82
CA GLY A 143 -8.10 -16.38 -0.09
C GLY A 143 -9.52 -15.90 -0.42
N ALA A 144 -9.71 -14.68 -0.95
CA ALA A 144 -11.01 -14.16 -1.30
C ALA A 144 -11.51 -14.71 -2.64
N ASN A 145 -12.76 -15.19 -2.62
CA ASN A 145 -13.49 -15.60 -3.83
C ASN A 145 -14.10 -14.40 -4.58
N SER A 146 -14.13 -13.22 -3.96
CA SER A 146 -14.69 -11.99 -4.52
C SER A 146 -13.61 -10.95 -4.82
N ILE A 147 -13.81 -10.19 -5.89
CA ILE A 147 -12.99 -9.04 -6.26
C ILE A 147 -13.60 -7.79 -5.60
N GLN A 148 -12.78 -6.96 -4.96
CA GLN A 148 -13.22 -5.73 -4.33
C GLN A 148 -12.97 -4.53 -5.26
N LYS A 149 -14.03 -3.80 -5.64
CA LYS A 149 -13.88 -2.51 -6.34
C LYS A 149 -13.30 -1.48 -5.38
N LEU A 150 -12.36 -0.67 -5.87
CA LEU A 150 -11.62 0.31 -5.08
C LEU A 150 -12.10 1.72 -5.40
N ASP A 151 -12.23 2.53 -4.36
CA ASP A 151 -12.49 3.96 -4.49
C ASP A 151 -11.20 4.68 -4.90
N LEU A 152 -11.33 5.58 -5.87
CA LEU A 152 -10.22 6.34 -6.42
C LEU A 152 -10.27 7.78 -5.95
N SER A 153 -9.11 8.32 -5.58
CA SER A 153 -8.95 9.73 -5.19
C SER A 153 -8.13 10.51 -6.21
N PRO A 154 -8.42 11.80 -6.47
CA PRO A 154 -9.66 12.48 -6.10
C PRO A 154 -10.88 11.82 -6.76
N PRO A 155 -12.09 11.96 -6.18
CA PRO A 155 -13.31 11.53 -6.83
C PRO A 155 -13.48 12.26 -8.17
N ASP A 156 -14.19 11.64 -9.11
CA ASP A 156 -14.55 12.28 -10.38
C ASP A 156 -15.19 13.65 -10.09
N SER A 157 -14.70 14.70 -10.75
CA SER A 157 -14.91 16.10 -10.39
C SER A 157 -16.34 16.42 -9.94
N ALA A 158 -16.44 16.87 -8.69
CA ALA A 158 -17.54 17.68 -8.18
C ALA A 158 -17.68 18.96 -9.03
N GLY A 159 -18.44 18.88 -10.11
CA GLY A 159 -19.01 20.03 -10.79
C GLY A 159 -20.15 20.59 -9.95
N ASN A 160 -20.14 21.91 -9.74
CA ASN A 160 -21.13 22.68 -8.99
C ASN A 160 -22.59 22.35 -9.40
N GLY A 161 -23.42 21.97 -8.41
CA GLY A 161 -24.87 22.13 -8.41
C GLY A 161 -25.69 21.13 -9.24
N ASN A 162 -26.59 20.42 -8.55
CA ASN A 162 -27.79 19.73 -9.02
C ASN A 162 -27.73 19.09 -10.42
N ASP A 163 -27.54 17.78 -10.48
CA ASP A 163 -28.52 16.84 -11.04
C ASP A 163 -27.91 15.43 -11.12
N GLU A 164 -28.79 14.46 -11.28
CA GLU A 164 -28.64 13.02 -11.20
C GLU A 164 -27.45 12.45 -12.01
N ASP A 165 -26.79 11.45 -11.39
CA ASP A 165 -25.98 10.38 -12.00
C ASP A 165 -25.70 10.52 -13.51
N ASP A 166 -24.59 11.17 -13.86
CA ASP A 166 -23.99 10.91 -15.16
C ASP A 166 -22.50 10.75 -14.96
N GLY A 167 -22.04 9.51 -15.07
CA GLY A 167 -20.65 9.09 -14.90
C GLY A 167 -19.73 9.65 -15.97
N LYS A 168 -19.72 10.96 -16.20
CA LYS A 168 -18.98 11.62 -17.26
C LYS A 168 -17.47 11.51 -16.98
N GLY A 169 -16.77 10.74 -17.81
CA GLY A 169 -15.32 10.64 -17.78
C GLY A 169 -14.63 11.90 -18.26
N THR A 170 -13.31 11.91 -18.15
CA THR A 170 -12.49 13.11 -18.42
C THR A 170 -12.01 13.12 -19.86
N ASP A 171 -12.20 14.23 -20.56
CA ASP A 171 -11.59 14.45 -21.88
C ASP A 171 -10.09 14.78 -21.71
N LEU A 172 -9.24 14.19 -22.55
CA LEU A 172 -7.78 14.37 -22.46
C LEU A 172 -7.23 14.92 -23.79
N GLU A 173 -6.61 16.09 -23.71
CA GLU A 173 -5.83 16.63 -24.81
C GLU A 173 -4.53 15.84 -25.03
N ALA A 174 -3.89 16.09 -26.16
CA ALA A 174 -2.60 15.53 -26.52
C ALA A 174 -1.55 15.75 -25.40
N GLY A 175 -1.01 14.66 -24.85
CA GLY A 175 0.00 14.72 -23.77
C GLY A 175 -0.57 14.90 -22.36
N GLU A 176 -1.89 15.07 -22.20
CA GLU A 176 -2.51 15.15 -20.89
C GLU A 176 -2.62 13.77 -20.21
N THR A 177 -2.81 13.81 -18.90
CA THR A 177 -2.87 12.61 -18.05
C THR A 177 -4.00 12.72 -17.05
N LEU A 178 -4.86 11.70 -17.01
CA LEU A 178 -5.79 11.50 -15.91
C LEU A 178 -5.08 10.71 -14.81
N GLN A 179 -4.91 11.34 -13.66
CA GLN A 179 -4.29 10.74 -12.49
C GLN A 179 -5.32 10.37 -11.42
N ARG A 180 -5.21 9.16 -10.86
CA ARG A 180 -5.96 8.70 -9.69
C ARG A 180 -5.05 7.99 -8.70
N ILE A 181 -5.45 7.97 -7.44
CA ILE A 181 -4.72 7.33 -6.35
C ILE A 181 -5.64 6.29 -5.71
N VAL A 182 -5.10 5.09 -5.53
CA VAL A 182 -5.71 3.97 -4.82
C VAL A 182 -5.12 3.90 -3.43
N HIS A 183 -5.97 3.69 -2.43
CA HIS A 183 -5.58 3.28 -1.08
C HIS A 183 -6.27 1.97 -0.73
N PHE A 184 -5.52 1.01 -0.20
CA PHE A 184 -6.05 -0.30 0.15
C PHE A 184 -5.35 -0.88 1.37
N ASP A 185 -6.11 -1.25 2.40
CA ASP A 185 -5.57 -1.86 3.61
C ASP A 185 -5.24 -3.33 3.37
N LEU A 186 -3.98 -3.70 3.52
CA LEU A 186 -3.52 -5.08 3.35
C LEU A 186 -3.81 -5.88 4.62
N LYS A 187 -4.76 -6.81 4.56
CA LYS A 187 -5.18 -7.60 5.73
C LYS A 187 -4.71 -9.05 5.72
N GLU A 188 -4.26 -9.53 4.56
CA GLU A 188 -3.95 -10.95 4.34
C GLU A 188 -2.57 -11.10 3.71
N GLU A 189 -1.91 -12.22 3.99
CA GLU A 189 -0.60 -12.53 3.42
C GLU A 189 -0.75 -13.22 2.06
N GLY A 190 0.22 -13.00 1.18
CA GLY A 190 0.33 -13.69 -0.11
C GLY A 190 0.04 -12.82 -1.33
N ASN A 191 -0.36 -13.48 -2.42
CA ASN A 191 -0.51 -12.88 -3.75
C ASN A 191 -1.74 -11.97 -3.87
N HIS A 192 -1.52 -10.67 -3.98
CA HIS A 192 -2.53 -9.68 -4.31
C HIS A 192 -2.46 -9.34 -5.80
N VAL A 193 -3.61 -9.06 -6.41
CA VAL A 193 -3.68 -8.59 -7.80
C VAL A 193 -4.50 -7.33 -7.88
N LEU A 194 -3.85 -6.21 -8.22
CA LEU A 194 -4.50 -4.97 -8.60
C LEU A 194 -4.87 -5.04 -10.08
N ALA A 195 -6.17 -5.07 -10.36
CA ALA A 195 -6.71 -5.03 -11.70
C ALA A 195 -7.17 -3.61 -12.02
N VAL A 196 -6.60 -3.01 -13.07
CA VAL A 196 -6.96 -1.65 -13.50
C VAL A 196 -7.55 -1.71 -14.88
N THR A 197 -8.77 -1.20 -15.02
CA THR A 197 -9.48 -1.09 -16.29
C THR A 197 -9.53 0.37 -16.70
N VAL A 198 -9.13 0.66 -17.93
CA VAL A 198 -9.21 2.00 -18.52
C VAL A 198 -10.18 1.93 -19.69
N SER A 199 -11.20 2.78 -19.67
CA SER A 199 -12.14 2.96 -20.78
C SER A 199 -12.08 4.39 -21.28
N TYR A 200 -12.19 4.58 -22.59
CA TYR A 200 -12.23 5.89 -23.22
C TYR A 200 -12.97 5.85 -24.55
N TYR A 201 -13.46 7.00 -25.00
CA TYR A 201 -14.01 7.18 -26.33
C TYR A 201 -12.96 7.77 -27.26
N GLU A 202 -12.66 7.08 -28.35
CA GLU A 202 -11.75 7.53 -29.39
C GLU A 202 -12.56 8.05 -30.58
N ALA A 203 -12.45 9.34 -30.90
CA ALA A 203 -13.14 9.98 -32.01
C ALA A 203 -12.14 10.38 -33.11
N THR A 204 -12.45 10.01 -34.35
CA THR A 204 -11.85 10.53 -35.58
C THR A 204 -12.86 11.41 -36.29
N GLU A 205 -12.44 12.19 -37.28
CA GLU A 205 -13.32 13.12 -38.05
C GLU A 205 -14.59 12.48 -38.63
N THR A 206 -14.61 11.16 -38.81
CA THR A 206 -15.68 10.42 -39.52
C THR A 206 -16.35 9.33 -38.69
N SER A 207 -15.80 9.00 -37.51
CA SER A 207 -16.29 7.88 -36.69
C SER A 207 -15.70 7.96 -35.29
N GLY A 208 -16.42 7.47 -34.29
CA GLY A 208 -15.87 7.27 -32.94
C GLY A 208 -16.24 5.92 -32.37
N LYS A 209 -15.42 5.44 -31.43
CA LYS A 209 -15.53 4.11 -30.83
C LYS A 209 -15.06 4.13 -29.39
N THR A 210 -15.83 3.49 -28.51
CA THR A 210 -15.40 3.20 -27.14
C THR A 210 -14.37 2.08 -27.12
N ARG A 211 -13.26 2.29 -26.42
CA ARG A 211 -12.16 1.34 -26.26
C ARG A 211 -11.90 1.12 -24.79
N THR A 212 -11.63 -0.13 -24.44
CA THR A 212 -11.34 -0.53 -23.07
C THR A 212 -10.17 -1.49 -23.06
N PHE A 213 -9.31 -1.36 -22.06
CA PHE A 213 -8.29 -2.36 -21.77
C PHE A 213 -8.14 -2.55 -20.27
N ARG A 214 -7.66 -3.73 -19.87
CA ARG A 214 -7.46 -4.13 -18.48
C ARG A 214 -6.04 -4.63 -18.29
N LYS A 215 -5.35 -4.12 -17.27
CA LYS A 215 -4.02 -4.60 -16.85
C LYS A 215 -4.09 -5.14 -15.43
N LEU A 216 -3.32 -6.19 -15.17
CA LEU A 216 -3.23 -6.86 -13.87
C LEU A 216 -1.82 -6.68 -13.33
N TYR A 217 -1.71 -6.21 -12.09
CA TYR A 217 -0.46 -6.02 -11.38
C TYR A 217 -0.45 -6.92 -10.15
N GLN A 218 0.40 -7.94 -10.17
CA GLN A 218 0.53 -8.88 -9.06
C GLN A 218 1.68 -8.47 -8.15
N PHE A 219 1.43 -8.52 -6.84
CA PHE A 219 2.45 -8.30 -5.80
C PHE A 219 2.21 -9.23 -4.60
N ILE A 220 3.25 -9.42 -3.78
CA ILE A 220 3.20 -10.29 -2.61
C ILE A 220 3.17 -9.42 -1.35
N CYS A 221 2.23 -9.72 -0.46
CA CYS A 221 2.17 -9.16 0.88
C CYS A 221 2.79 -10.14 1.89
N LYS A 222 3.75 -9.67 2.69
CA LYS A 222 4.42 -10.41 3.76
C LYS A 222 3.82 -10.05 5.12
N SER A 223 4.05 -10.86 6.14
CA SER A 223 3.69 -10.51 7.53
C SER A 223 4.50 -9.32 8.04
N SER A 224 3.85 -8.28 8.58
CA SER A 224 4.57 -7.24 9.36
C SER A 224 4.82 -7.70 10.79
N LEU A 225 3.81 -8.32 11.39
CA LEU A 225 3.76 -8.70 12.78
C LEU A 225 3.14 -10.09 12.89
N ILE A 226 3.85 -11.02 13.52
CA ILE A 226 3.28 -12.30 13.89
C ILE A 226 2.74 -12.20 15.32
N VAL A 227 1.48 -12.58 15.49
CA VAL A 227 0.78 -12.55 16.79
C VAL A 227 0.54 -13.97 17.26
N ARG A 228 1.12 -14.34 18.40
CA ARG A 228 0.87 -15.64 19.06
C ARG A 228 0.16 -15.41 20.39
N THR A 229 -1.10 -15.82 20.48
CA THR A 229 -1.93 -15.62 21.68
C THR A 229 -2.04 -16.87 22.52
N LYS A 230 -2.04 -16.72 23.85
CA LYS A 230 -2.30 -17.78 24.81
C LYS A 230 -3.29 -17.30 25.87
N ILE A 231 -4.28 -18.12 26.18
CA ILE A 231 -5.29 -17.81 27.20
C ILE A 231 -5.21 -18.87 28.30
N GLY A 232 -5.06 -18.42 29.54
CA GLY A 232 -5.03 -19.27 30.73
C GLY A 232 -6.07 -18.85 31.77
N PRO A 233 -6.67 -19.78 32.53
CA PRO A 233 -7.53 -19.41 33.64
C PRO A 233 -6.72 -18.73 34.76
N LEU A 234 -7.27 -17.65 35.31
CA LEU A 234 -6.78 -17.02 36.52
C LEU A 234 -7.74 -17.37 37.66
N GLY A 235 -7.22 -17.62 38.87
CA GLY A 235 -8.05 -17.97 40.02
C GLY A 235 -9.20 -16.96 40.24
N ARG A 236 -10.32 -17.43 40.80
CA ARG A 236 -11.51 -16.58 41.05
C ARG A 236 -11.13 -15.30 41.80
N ALA A 237 -11.81 -14.21 41.48
CA ALA A 237 -11.65 -12.96 42.23
C ALA A 237 -11.96 -13.17 43.71
N LYS A 238 -11.18 -12.50 44.58
CA LYS A 238 -11.53 -12.43 46.01
C LYS A 238 -12.85 -11.66 46.13
N HIS A 239 -13.75 -12.10 47.02
CA HIS A 239 -15.11 -11.58 47.22
C HIS A 239 -16.13 -11.87 46.11
N GLY A 240 -16.36 -13.15 45.78
CA GLY A 240 -17.53 -13.55 44.99
C GLY A 240 -17.54 -13.10 43.53
N GLY A 241 -16.44 -12.51 43.04
CA GLY A 241 -16.34 -12.05 41.66
C GLY A 241 -16.29 -13.19 40.65
N GLY A 242 -16.54 -12.83 39.39
CA GLY A 242 -16.66 -13.75 38.26
C GLY A 242 -15.37 -14.52 37.92
N ARG A 243 -15.46 -15.32 36.86
CA ARG A 243 -14.29 -16.02 36.32
C ARG A 243 -13.30 -15.01 35.75
N ARG A 244 -12.02 -15.39 35.80
CA ARG A 244 -10.91 -14.54 35.33
C ARG A 244 -9.97 -15.35 34.48
N TRP A 245 -9.31 -14.67 33.57
CA TRP A 245 -8.34 -15.24 32.65
C TRP A 245 -7.19 -14.29 32.46
N VAL A 246 -6.02 -14.86 32.21
CA VAL A 246 -4.88 -14.13 31.66
C VAL A 246 -4.84 -14.41 30.17
N MET A 247 -4.75 -13.35 29.39
CA MET A 247 -4.51 -13.41 27.95
C MET A 247 -3.15 -12.77 27.66
N GLU A 248 -2.24 -13.60 27.15
CA GLU A 248 -0.91 -13.18 26.71
C GLU A 248 -0.89 -13.15 25.17
N ALA A 249 -0.20 -12.17 24.58
CA ALA A 249 0.14 -12.20 23.18
C ALA A 249 1.61 -11.86 22.98
N GLN A 250 2.30 -12.65 22.17
CA GLN A 250 3.65 -12.36 21.69
C GLN A 250 3.54 -11.68 20.33
N LEU A 251 4.14 -10.50 20.22
CA LEU A 251 4.16 -9.66 19.02
C LEU A 251 5.58 -9.68 18.46
N GLU A 252 5.80 -10.39 17.37
CA GLU A 252 7.12 -10.54 16.72
C GLU A 252 7.17 -9.64 15.48
N ASN A 253 8.13 -8.71 15.41
CA ASN A 253 8.36 -7.91 14.21
C ASN A 253 9.03 -8.75 13.13
N CYS A 254 8.30 -9.07 12.06
CA CYS A 254 8.81 -9.81 10.90
C CYS A 254 9.05 -8.93 9.67
N SER A 255 8.88 -7.61 9.82
CA SER A 255 9.21 -6.65 8.78
C SER A 255 10.71 -6.35 8.75
N GLU A 256 11.16 -5.71 7.67
CA GLU A 256 12.55 -5.26 7.53
C GLU A 256 12.78 -3.91 8.24
N ASP A 257 11.70 -3.23 8.64
CA ASP A 257 11.73 -1.90 9.23
C ASP A 257 11.52 -1.94 10.75
N VAL A 258 11.97 -0.90 11.43
CA VAL A 258 11.69 -0.69 12.86
C VAL A 258 10.24 -0.22 13.03
N ILE A 259 9.54 -0.81 13.98
CA ILE A 259 8.17 -0.43 14.33
C ILE A 259 8.09 0.02 15.79
N GLN A 260 7.27 1.03 16.08
CA GLN A 260 6.93 1.45 17.42
C GLN A 260 5.47 1.10 17.69
N LEU A 261 5.21 0.29 18.72
CA LEU A 261 3.85 -0.05 19.12
C LEU A 261 3.14 1.22 19.63
N GLU A 262 1.98 1.53 19.06
CA GLU A 262 1.18 2.70 19.44
C GLU A 262 0.09 2.30 20.42
N LYS A 263 -0.63 1.21 20.13
CA LYS A 263 -1.77 0.78 20.92
C LYS A 263 -2.02 -0.72 20.74
N VAL A 264 -2.29 -1.44 21.83
CA VAL A 264 -2.77 -2.83 21.78
C VAL A 264 -4.02 -2.93 22.63
N VAL A 265 -5.13 -3.32 22.02
CA VAL A 265 -6.47 -3.26 22.63
C VAL A 265 -7.20 -4.55 22.41
N LEU A 266 -7.95 -4.97 23.42
CA LEU A 266 -8.88 -6.07 23.31
C LEU A 266 -10.30 -5.51 23.11
N ASP A 267 -10.86 -5.71 21.91
CA ASP A 267 -12.26 -5.44 21.64
C ASP A 267 -13.09 -6.63 22.12
N LEU A 268 -13.68 -6.50 23.31
CA LEU A 268 -14.32 -7.59 24.05
C LEU A 268 -15.76 -7.87 23.60
N ALA A 269 -16.18 -9.12 23.75
CA ALA A 269 -17.57 -9.52 23.68
C ALA A 269 -18.36 -9.04 24.92
N ASP A 270 -19.68 -8.94 24.78
CA ASP A 270 -20.57 -8.46 25.84
C ASP A 270 -20.42 -9.24 27.15
N GLY A 271 -20.41 -8.50 28.26
CA GLY A 271 -20.30 -9.09 29.60
C GLY A 271 -18.87 -9.41 30.06
N LEU A 272 -17.86 -9.03 29.29
CA LEU A 272 -16.47 -9.10 29.69
C LEU A 272 -15.88 -7.71 29.88
N GLY A 273 -14.96 -7.59 30.84
CA GLY A 273 -14.05 -6.46 31.00
C GLY A 273 -12.61 -6.94 30.98
N TYR A 274 -11.67 -6.02 30.78
CA TYR A 274 -10.25 -6.35 30.93
C TYR A 274 -9.48 -5.24 31.67
N THR A 275 -8.42 -5.67 32.35
CA THR A 275 -7.36 -4.79 32.85
C THR A 275 -6.17 -4.93 31.91
N ASP A 276 -5.70 -3.80 31.39
CA ASP A 276 -4.47 -3.72 30.61
C ASP A 276 -3.26 -3.78 31.56
N CYS A 277 -2.35 -4.74 31.33
CA CYS A 277 -1.15 -4.90 32.13
C CYS A 277 0.13 -4.48 31.38
N ASN A 278 -0.02 -3.80 30.24
CA ASN A 278 1.07 -3.40 29.37
C ASN A 278 1.68 -2.04 29.78
N TRP A 279 2.48 -1.44 28.89
CA TRP A 279 2.98 -0.07 29.07
C TRP A 279 1.80 0.86 29.33
N GLU A 280 1.84 1.55 30.47
CA GLU A 280 0.67 2.24 31.00
C GLU A 280 0.13 3.25 29.98
N THR A 281 -1.03 2.93 29.39
CA THR A 281 -1.83 3.82 28.56
C THR A 281 -2.26 5.11 29.32
N GLY A 282 -1.89 5.26 30.60
CA GLY A 282 -2.10 6.46 31.42
C GLY A 282 -0.98 6.86 32.42
N GLY A 283 0.20 6.24 32.43
CA GLY A 283 1.19 6.43 33.53
C GLY A 283 2.66 6.63 33.12
N GLY A 284 2.94 6.96 31.85
CA GLY A 284 4.24 7.51 31.44
C GLY A 284 5.31 6.48 31.05
N GLY A 285 4.95 5.20 30.92
CA GLY A 285 5.82 4.19 30.31
C GLY A 285 6.08 4.48 28.82
N ALA A 286 7.33 4.31 28.37
CA ALA A 286 7.69 4.48 26.97
C ALA A 286 7.06 3.36 26.10
N ARG A 287 6.53 3.75 24.94
CA ARG A 287 6.00 2.82 23.95
C ARG A 287 7.10 1.91 23.39
N PRO A 288 6.92 0.57 23.35
CA PRO A 288 7.93 -0.35 22.84
C PRO A 288 8.31 -0.05 21.38
N VAL A 289 9.60 -0.13 21.10
CA VAL A 289 10.16 -0.04 19.75
C VAL A 289 10.78 -1.40 19.46
N LEU A 290 10.33 -2.03 18.38
CA LEU A 290 10.74 -3.37 17.96
C LEU A 290 11.57 -3.29 16.69
N HIS A 291 12.82 -3.68 16.78
CA HIS A 291 13.67 -3.95 15.63
C HIS A 291 13.24 -5.24 14.92
N PRO A 292 13.64 -5.43 13.64
CA PRO A 292 13.39 -6.69 12.93
C PRO A 292 13.83 -7.92 13.74
N GLY A 293 12.91 -8.86 13.92
CA GLY A 293 13.10 -10.09 14.68
C GLY A 293 12.88 -9.97 16.19
N GLU A 294 12.66 -8.77 16.74
CA GLU A 294 12.37 -8.60 18.16
C GLU A 294 10.92 -8.94 18.51
N VAL A 295 10.72 -9.34 19.76
CA VAL A 295 9.43 -9.80 20.28
C VAL A 295 9.06 -8.99 21.52
N GLU A 296 7.83 -8.45 21.52
CA GLU A 296 7.20 -7.86 22.70
C GLU A 296 6.14 -8.80 23.26
N GLN A 297 6.07 -8.94 24.58
CA GLN A 297 4.97 -9.65 25.23
C GLN A 297 3.97 -8.66 25.83
N VAL A 298 2.70 -8.83 25.46
CA VAL A 298 1.59 -8.11 26.06
C VAL A 298 0.71 -9.04 26.87
N CYS A 299 0.11 -8.51 27.93
CA CYS A 299 -0.72 -9.24 28.87
C CYS A 299 -1.97 -8.43 29.24
N PHE A 300 -3.09 -9.15 29.32
CA PHE A 300 -4.38 -8.62 29.74
C PHE A 300 -5.01 -9.57 30.75
N VAL A 301 -5.61 -9.01 31.80
CA VAL A 301 -6.46 -9.78 32.72
C VAL A 301 -7.90 -9.56 32.31
N VAL A 302 -8.55 -10.60 31.80
CA VAL A 302 -9.95 -10.58 31.37
C VAL A 302 -10.82 -11.11 32.51
N GLU A 303 -11.90 -10.40 32.81
CA GLU A 303 -12.82 -10.72 33.91
C GLU A 303 -14.27 -10.65 33.43
N GLU A 304 -15.14 -11.48 33.99
CA GLU A 304 -16.58 -11.31 33.78
C GLU A 304 -17.09 -10.05 34.49
N ALA A 305 -17.87 -9.24 33.80
CA ALA A 305 -18.50 -8.07 34.37
C ALA A 305 -19.48 -8.47 35.50
N GLU A 306 -19.59 -7.64 36.53
CA GLU A 306 -20.49 -7.91 37.65
C GLU A 306 -21.94 -8.12 37.17
N GLY A 307 -22.54 -9.25 37.55
CA GLY A 307 -23.91 -9.60 37.17
C GLY A 307 -24.09 -10.16 35.76
N ASN A 308 -23.05 -10.15 34.91
CA ASN A 308 -23.13 -10.70 33.56
C ASN A 308 -22.10 -11.81 33.35
N ARG A 309 -22.56 -13.06 33.27
CA ARG A 309 -21.69 -14.20 32.97
C ARG A 309 -21.54 -14.35 31.47
N ALA A 310 -20.30 -14.47 31.01
CA ALA A 310 -20.02 -14.78 29.62
C ALA A 310 -20.56 -16.18 29.30
N GLN A 311 -21.57 -16.23 28.44
CA GLN A 311 -22.19 -17.49 28.04
C GLN A 311 -21.26 -18.23 27.08
N PRO A 312 -21.03 -19.53 27.27
CA PRO A 312 -20.32 -20.31 26.27
C PRO A 312 -21.13 -20.33 24.97
N GLY A 313 -20.47 -20.11 23.84
CA GLY A 313 -21.09 -20.31 22.53
C GLY A 313 -21.47 -21.76 22.29
N GLU A 314 -22.09 -22.05 21.14
CA GLU A 314 -22.55 -23.40 20.77
C GLU A 314 -21.44 -24.47 20.86
N ASP A 315 -20.18 -24.07 20.61
CA ASP A 315 -18.99 -24.93 20.69
C ASP A 315 -18.43 -25.12 22.11
N GLY A 316 -19.09 -24.60 23.15
CA GLY A 316 -18.62 -24.64 24.54
C GLY A 316 -17.43 -23.72 24.84
N ARG A 317 -17.06 -22.83 23.90
CA ARG A 317 -16.00 -21.83 24.05
C ARG A 317 -16.58 -20.52 24.56
N ILE A 318 -15.88 -19.91 25.51
CA ILE A 318 -16.12 -18.52 25.91
C ILE A 318 -15.34 -17.65 24.93
N MET A 319 -16.05 -16.85 24.16
CA MET A 319 -15.46 -15.91 23.20
C MET A 319 -15.09 -14.63 23.93
N PHE A 320 -13.83 -14.22 23.82
CA PHE A 320 -13.35 -13.02 24.51
C PHE A 320 -13.51 -11.81 23.61
N GLY A 321 -13.16 -11.91 22.33
CA GLY A 321 -13.17 -10.75 21.45
C GLY A 321 -12.04 -10.80 20.43
N VAL A 322 -11.62 -9.62 19.96
CA VAL A 322 -10.56 -9.46 18.96
C VAL A 322 -9.43 -8.62 19.54
N LEU A 323 -8.20 -9.09 19.42
CA LEU A 323 -7.01 -8.29 19.72
C LEU A 323 -6.67 -7.41 18.51
N GLY A 324 -6.68 -6.10 18.72
CA GLY A 324 -6.23 -5.09 17.76
C GLY A 324 -4.86 -4.53 18.16
N ILE A 325 -3.96 -4.42 17.19
CA ILE A 325 -2.59 -3.90 17.34
C ILE A 325 -2.43 -2.74 16.38
N GLY A 326 -1.98 -1.59 16.86
CA GLY A 326 -1.62 -0.43 16.05
C GLY A 326 -0.17 -0.04 16.30
N TRP A 327 0.55 0.33 15.24
CA TRP A 327 1.95 0.72 15.30
C TRP A 327 2.27 1.87 14.36
N ARG A 328 3.45 2.46 14.58
CA ARG A 328 4.09 3.43 13.70
C ARG A 328 5.36 2.82 13.11
N GLY A 329 5.52 2.96 11.82
CA GLY A 329 6.80 2.73 11.14
C GLY A 329 7.57 4.04 10.97
N GLU A 330 8.61 3.99 10.13
CA GLU A 330 9.39 5.16 9.76
C GLU A 330 8.51 6.29 9.23
N MET A 331 8.91 7.54 9.50
CA MET A 331 8.18 8.75 9.10
C MET A 331 6.72 8.83 9.58
N GLY A 332 6.37 8.06 10.61
CA GLY A 332 5.05 8.11 11.23
C GLY A 332 3.96 7.37 10.44
N ASN A 333 4.35 6.54 9.48
CA ASN A 333 3.44 5.64 8.77
C ASN A 333 2.67 4.77 9.77
N ARG A 334 1.37 4.62 9.56
CA ARG A 334 0.52 3.85 10.46
C ARG A 334 0.35 2.45 9.90
N GLY A 335 0.46 1.47 10.79
CA GLY A 335 0.02 0.12 10.51
C GLY A 335 -0.94 -0.36 11.60
N PHE A 336 -1.82 -1.28 11.23
CA PHE A 336 -2.71 -1.93 12.18
C PHE A 336 -2.99 -3.38 11.79
N LEU A 337 -3.18 -4.24 12.78
CA LEU A 337 -3.51 -5.65 12.60
C LEU A 337 -4.63 -5.99 13.57
N SER A 338 -5.48 -6.91 13.17
CA SER A 338 -6.50 -7.48 14.06
C SER A 338 -6.47 -8.98 13.93
N THR A 339 -6.56 -9.64 15.08
CA THR A 339 -6.67 -11.11 15.13
C THR A 339 -8.09 -11.56 14.78
N GLY A 340 -8.27 -12.86 14.55
CA GLY A 340 -9.60 -13.46 14.57
C GLY A 340 -10.21 -13.44 15.98
N LYS A 341 -11.46 -13.88 16.12
CA LYS A 341 -12.10 -13.97 17.45
C LYS A 341 -11.34 -14.96 18.34
N LEU A 342 -10.82 -14.45 19.46
CA LEU A 342 -10.12 -15.19 20.49
C LEU A 342 -11.12 -15.77 21.49
N GLY A 343 -10.80 -16.95 22.03
CA GLY A 343 -11.63 -17.59 23.04
C GLY A 343 -10.98 -18.84 23.60
N THR A 344 -11.48 -19.28 24.74
CA THR A 344 -10.99 -20.50 25.40
C THR A 344 -12.14 -21.47 25.65
N ARG A 345 -11.85 -22.76 25.70
CA ARG A 345 -12.85 -23.75 26.11
C ARG A 345 -13.20 -23.54 27.56
N HIS A 346 -14.48 -23.70 27.89
CA HIS A 346 -14.92 -23.74 29.27
C HIS A 346 -14.22 -24.89 30.00
N VAL A 347 -13.26 -24.58 30.88
CA VAL A 347 -12.76 -25.55 31.85
C VAL A 347 -13.75 -25.50 33.01
N ALA A 348 -14.54 -26.58 33.15
CA ALA A 348 -15.49 -26.75 34.24
C ALA A 348 -14.79 -26.81 35.60
#